data_AF-A0A8T5KEZ7-F1
#
_entry.id   AF-A0A8T5KEZ7-F1
#
_cell.length_a   1.000
_cell.length_b   1.000
_cell.length_c   1.000
_cell.angle_alpha   90.00
_cell.angle_beta   90.00
_cell.angle_gamma   90.00
#
_symmetry.space_group_name_H-M   'P 1'
#
loop_
_entity.id
_entity.type
_entity.pdbx_description
1 polymer ?
#
loop_
_entity_poly.entity_id
_entity_poly.type
_entity_poly.pdbx_seq_one_letter_code
_entity_poly.pdbx_strand_id
1 'polypeptide(L)'
;MKRLGILMLACLVWGCGERADELGPYIEKLKGMQQYNETLLSFKEYLKTEGMTDKAKGLSQLLKDYQAAIAALGTPEDKHIRALHNEMARALKEGIRKAGEPDSPTFVPSAQKAVRYVEEEIMTVYNNFERLWEKEGKAEPFPLKWPPKE
;
A
#
# COMPACT_ATOMS: atom_id res chain seq x y z
N MET A 1 -1.09 52.32 38.28
CA MET A 1 -0.49 51.33 37.35
C MET A 1 -0.99 49.96 37.79
N LYS A 2 -2.06 49.40 37.19
CA LYS A 2 -2.01 48.38 36.13
C LYS A 2 -0.94 47.32 36.46
N ARG A 3 -1.25 46.06 36.77
CA ARG A 3 -2.00 45.12 35.94
C ARG A 3 -2.67 44.00 36.75
N LEU A 4 -3.98 43.83 36.47
CA LEU A 4 -4.71 42.57 36.57
C LEU A 4 -3.97 41.50 35.75
N GLY A 5 -3.63 40.38 36.37
CA GLY A 5 -3.29 39.14 35.69
C GLY A 5 -4.48 38.20 35.78
N ILE A 6 -5.39 38.29 34.82
CA ILE A 6 -6.54 37.41 34.65
C ILE A 6 -5.99 36.01 34.31
N LEU A 7 -6.14 35.06 35.24
CA LEU A 7 -6.00 33.64 34.96
C LEU A 7 -7.18 33.24 34.06
N MET A 8 -6.91 33.09 32.77
CA MET A 8 -7.89 32.61 31.81
C MET A 8 -8.34 31.20 32.19
N LEU A 9 -9.62 31.15 32.55
CA LEU A 9 -10.49 30.00 32.42
C LEU A 9 -10.63 29.61 30.92
N ALA A 10 -10.94 28.34 30.70
CA ALA A 10 -11.56 27.76 29.50
C ALA A 10 -10.64 27.37 28.32
N CYS A 11 -10.30 26.09 28.29
CA CYS A 11 -10.74 25.21 27.20
C CYS A 11 -11.10 23.84 27.78
N LEU A 12 -12.32 23.77 28.32
CA LEU A 12 -13.13 22.56 28.28
C LEU A 12 -13.29 22.18 26.81
N VAL A 13 -12.42 21.31 26.30
CA VAL A 13 -12.75 20.55 25.09
C VAL A 13 -13.30 19.22 25.58
N TRP A 14 -14.62 19.21 25.76
CA TRP A 14 -15.39 18.01 25.44
C TRP A 14 -15.03 17.60 24.01
N GLY A 15 -14.19 16.57 23.88
CA GLY A 15 -14.10 15.73 22.69
C GLY A 15 -14.84 14.43 22.97
N CYS A 16 -16.15 14.43 22.70
CA CYS A 16 -16.98 13.23 22.68
C CYS A 16 -16.39 12.21 21.69
N GLY A 17 -15.99 11.03 22.18
CA GLY A 17 -16.10 9.75 21.44
C GLY A 17 -15.53 9.66 20.02
N GLU A 18 -14.62 10.52 19.59
CA GLU A 18 -13.95 10.36 18.30
C GLU A 18 -12.97 9.19 18.41
N ARG A 19 -13.25 8.12 17.65
CA ARG A 19 -12.33 7.01 17.44
C ARG A 19 -11.00 7.60 16.98
N ALA A 20 -9.90 7.22 17.63
CA ALA A 20 -8.56 7.67 17.25
C ALA A 20 -8.32 7.42 15.76
N ASP A 21 -7.73 8.41 15.08
CA ASP A 21 -7.39 8.33 13.66
C ASP A 21 -6.41 7.17 13.41
N GLU A 22 -6.93 6.10 12.83
CA GLU A 22 -6.14 4.93 12.43
C GLU A 22 -5.66 5.04 10.98
N LEU A 23 -6.40 5.75 10.12
CA LEU A 23 -6.13 5.84 8.69
C LEU A 23 -4.83 6.58 8.41
N GLY A 24 -4.63 7.76 9.01
CA GLY A 24 -3.41 8.55 8.85
C GLY A 24 -2.14 7.75 9.10
N PRO A 25 -1.95 7.19 10.31
CA PRO A 25 -0.79 6.37 10.64
C PRO A 25 -0.63 5.12 9.77
N TYR A 26 -1.74 4.48 9.35
CA TYR A 26 -1.69 3.31 8.50
C TYR A 26 -1.18 3.65 7.09
N ILE A 27 -1.66 4.75 6.52
CA ILE A 27 -1.23 5.24 5.20
C ILE A 27 0.26 5.62 5.19
N GLU A 28 0.77 6.27 6.25
CA GLU A 28 2.21 6.58 6.33
C GLU A 28 3.08 5.31 6.38
N LYS A 29 2.61 4.24 7.04
CA LYS A 29 3.31 2.95 6.99
C LYS A 29 3.33 2.35 5.58
N LEU A 30 2.21 2.43 4.84
CA LEU A 30 2.15 1.96 3.46
C LEU A 30 3.04 2.77 2.52
N LYS A 31 3.15 4.08 2.74
CA LYS A 31 4.02 4.96 1.96
C LYS A 31 5.49 4.53 2.05
N GLY A 32 5.93 4.06 3.22
CA GLY A 32 7.26 3.47 3.42
C GLY A 32 7.53 2.21 2.59
N MET A 33 6.52 1.63 1.94
CA MET A 33 6.62 0.42 1.12
C MET A 33 6.67 0.71 -0.39
N GLN A 34 6.74 1.98 -0.80
CA GLN A 34 6.71 2.39 -2.21
C GLN A 34 7.79 1.71 -3.06
N GLN A 35 8.97 1.42 -2.48
CA GLN A 35 10.06 0.70 -3.14
C GLN A 35 9.63 -0.66 -3.72
N TYR A 36 8.65 -1.34 -3.11
CA TYR A 36 8.13 -2.61 -3.65
C TYR A 36 7.35 -2.38 -4.96
N ASN A 37 6.57 -1.31 -5.05
CA ASN A 37 5.84 -0.94 -6.25
C ASN A 37 6.81 -0.58 -7.39
N GLU A 38 7.86 0.20 -7.09
CA GLU A 38 8.90 0.58 -8.05
C GLU A 38 9.69 -0.64 -8.56
N THR A 39 10.05 -1.55 -7.65
CA THR A 39 10.75 -2.79 -8.03
C THR A 39 9.84 -3.69 -8.87
N LEU A 40 8.54 -3.76 -8.55
CA LEU A 40 7.56 -4.52 -9.33
C LEU A 40 7.44 -4.00 -10.76
N LEU A 41 7.48 -2.67 -10.96
CA LEU A 41 7.51 -2.07 -12.30
C LEU A 41 8.83 -2.38 -13.04
N SER A 42 9.96 -2.40 -12.34
CA SER A 42 11.23 -2.83 -12.95
C SER A 42 11.13 -4.28 -13.46
N PHE A 43 10.51 -5.18 -12.70
CA PHE A 43 10.22 -6.55 -13.16
C PHE A 43 9.31 -6.58 -14.39
N LYS A 44 8.30 -5.71 -14.45
CA LYS A 44 7.42 -5.57 -15.61
C LYS A 44 8.21 -5.27 -16.88
N GLU A 45 9.19 -4.37 -16.80
CA GLU A 45 10.04 -4.01 -17.93
C GLU A 45 11.01 -5.13 -18.30
N TYR A 46 11.68 -5.76 -17.32
CA TYR A 46 12.55 -6.92 -17.60
C TYR A 46 11.82 -8.06 -18.30
N LEU A 47 10.54 -8.27 -17.97
CA LEU A 47 9.71 -9.30 -18.59
C LEU A 47 9.24 -8.96 -20.01
N LYS A 48 9.33 -7.71 -20.43
CA LYS A 48 9.03 -7.27 -21.82
C LYS A 48 10.29 -7.21 -22.69
N THR A 49 11.45 -7.01 -22.08
CA THR A 49 12.72 -6.88 -22.81
C THR A 49 13.35 -8.24 -23.09
N GLU A 50 13.65 -8.50 -24.36
CA GLU A 50 14.37 -9.71 -24.79
C GLU A 50 15.74 -9.82 -24.09
N GLY A 51 16.11 -11.02 -23.66
CA GLY A 51 17.39 -11.28 -22.96
C GLY A 51 17.45 -10.82 -21.50
N MET A 52 16.39 -10.23 -20.93
CA MET A 52 16.36 -9.79 -19.52
C MET A 52 15.59 -10.71 -18.57
N THR A 53 15.09 -11.86 -19.04
CA THR A 53 14.31 -12.81 -18.23
C THR A 53 15.03 -13.25 -16.96
N ASP A 54 16.35 -13.41 -17.00
CA ASP A 54 17.15 -13.78 -15.81
C ASP A 54 17.04 -12.76 -14.68
N LYS A 55 16.91 -11.46 -15.01
CA LYS A 55 16.69 -10.41 -14.02
C LYS A 55 15.31 -10.52 -13.38
N ALA A 56 14.36 -11.21 -14.02
CA ALA A 56 13.01 -11.37 -13.53
C ALA A 56 12.81 -12.55 -12.56
N LYS A 57 13.81 -13.43 -12.41
CA LYS A 57 13.73 -14.63 -11.55
C LYS A 57 13.46 -14.31 -10.07
N GLY A 58 13.80 -13.10 -9.63
CA GLY A 58 13.53 -12.61 -8.27
C GLY A 58 12.09 -12.19 -7.99
N LEU A 59 11.19 -12.16 -8.98
CA LEU A 59 9.82 -11.65 -8.82
C LEU A 59 9.06 -12.35 -7.68
N SER A 60 9.11 -13.67 -7.63
CA SER A 60 8.42 -14.44 -6.59
C SER A 60 8.95 -14.13 -5.19
N GLN A 61 10.23 -13.80 -5.07
CA GLN A 61 10.81 -13.37 -3.80
C GLN A 61 10.34 -11.96 -3.44
N LEU A 62 10.38 -11.01 -4.39
CA LEU A 62 9.85 -9.65 -4.17
C LEU A 62 8.40 -9.69 -3.65
N LEU A 63 7.53 -10.47 -4.29
CA LEU A 63 6.12 -10.56 -3.91
C LEU A 63 5.94 -11.18 -2.50
N LYS A 64 6.77 -12.15 -2.12
CA LYS A 64 6.78 -12.72 -0.77
C LYS A 64 7.25 -11.70 0.27
N ASP A 65 8.31 -10.96 -0.04
CA ASP A 65 8.84 -9.93 0.85
C ASP A 65 7.83 -8.79 1.02
N TYR A 66 7.16 -8.39 -0.06
CA TYR A 66 6.09 -7.41 -0.01
C TYR A 66 4.90 -7.92 0.82
N GLN A 67 4.50 -9.18 0.63
CA GLN A 67 3.43 -9.79 1.43
C GLN A 67 3.77 -9.82 2.93
N ALA A 68 5.00 -10.19 3.25
CA ALA A 68 5.50 -10.21 4.63
C ALA A 68 5.54 -8.81 5.22
N ALA A 69 5.96 -7.81 4.46
CA ALA A 69 5.95 -6.41 4.88
C ALA A 69 4.52 -5.91 5.19
N ILE A 70 3.54 -6.22 4.33
CA ILE A 70 2.13 -5.92 4.59
C ILE A 70 1.65 -6.61 5.88
N ALA A 71 1.96 -7.90 6.06
CA ALA A 71 1.58 -8.62 7.27
C ALA A 71 2.22 -8.03 8.55
N ALA A 72 3.45 -7.54 8.45
CA ALA A 72 4.18 -6.91 9.55
C ALA A 72 3.58 -5.57 10.02
N LEU A 73 2.67 -4.95 9.24
CA LEU A 73 1.93 -3.76 9.66
C LEU A 73 0.98 -4.03 10.84
N GLY A 74 0.66 -5.30 11.09
CA GLY A 74 -0.39 -5.72 12.00
C GLY A 74 -1.77 -5.64 11.35
N THR A 75 -2.78 -6.14 12.06
CA THR A 75 -4.18 -6.09 11.62
C THR A 75 -4.83 -4.80 12.09
N PRO A 76 -5.34 -3.95 11.18
CA PRO A 76 -6.08 -2.75 11.55
C PRO A 76 -7.35 -3.07 12.36
N GLU A 77 -7.68 -2.23 13.32
CA GLU A 77 -8.90 -2.33 14.11
C GLU A 77 -10.12 -1.86 13.31
N ASP A 78 -9.96 -0.78 12.53
CA ASP A 78 -11.02 -0.26 11.66
C ASP A 78 -11.36 -1.28 10.57
N LYS A 79 -12.66 -1.54 10.41
CA LYS A 79 -13.14 -2.59 9.50
C LYS A 79 -12.87 -2.28 8.03
N HIS A 80 -12.86 -1.01 7.63
CA HIS A 80 -12.62 -0.58 6.26
C HIS A 80 -11.12 -0.68 5.95
N ILE A 81 -10.26 -0.17 6.84
CA ILE A 81 -8.81 -0.29 6.71
C ILE A 81 -8.40 -1.77 6.69
N ARG A 82 -8.96 -2.59 7.59
CA ARG A 82 -8.70 -4.03 7.64
C ARG A 82 -9.16 -4.76 6.37
N ALA A 83 -10.29 -4.38 5.78
CA ALA A 83 -10.75 -4.98 4.53
C ALA A 83 -9.74 -4.74 3.41
N LEU A 84 -9.28 -3.49 3.25
CA LEU A 84 -8.30 -3.10 2.25
C LEU A 84 -6.92 -3.71 2.51
N HIS A 85 -6.49 -3.80 3.77
CA HIS A 85 -5.29 -4.54 4.18
C HIS A 85 -5.32 -6.00 3.70
N ASN A 86 -6.43 -6.70 3.99
CA ASN A 86 -6.60 -8.10 3.61
C ASN A 86 -6.66 -8.28 2.09
N GLU A 87 -7.21 -7.30 1.37
CA GLU A 87 -7.24 -7.30 -0.08
C GLU A 87 -5.83 -7.23 -0.67
N MET A 88 -4.96 -6.34 -0.18
CA MET A 88 -3.54 -6.30 -0.60
C MET A 88 -2.83 -7.61 -0.29
N ALA A 89 -2.99 -8.14 0.93
CA ALA A 89 -2.35 -9.40 1.33
C ALA A 89 -2.79 -10.57 0.43
N ARG A 90 -4.06 -10.59 0.02
CA ARG A 90 -4.62 -11.58 -0.91
C ARG A 90 -4.09 -11.39 -2.32
N ALA A 91 -4.04 -10.16 -2.81
CA ALA A 91 -3.52 -9.83 -4.14
C ALA A 91 -2.05 -10.30 -4.28
N LEU A 92 -1.23 -10.05 -3.26
CA LEU A 92 0.16 -10.50 -3.23
C LEU A 92 0.27 -12.03 -3.17
N LYS A 93 -0.54 -12.70 -2.34
CA LYS A 93 -0.60 -14.17 -2.28
C LYS A 93 -0.91 -14.78 -3.65
N GLU A 94 -1.91 -14.22 -4.33
CA GLU A 94 -2.35 -14.69 -5.63
C GLU A 94 -1.32 -14.34 -6.72
N GLY A 95 -0.66 -13.18 -6.63
CA GLY A 95 0.48 -12.82 -7.47
C GLY A 95 1.61 -13.85 -7.38
N ILE A 96 2.00 -14.27 -6.17
CA ILE A 96 3.02 -15.31 -5.95
C ILE A 96 2.62 -16.61 -6.65
N ARG A 97 1.34 -17.02 -6.50
CA ARG A 97 0.82 -18.23 -7.14
C ARG A 97 0.83 -18.13 -8.68
N LYS A 98 0.51 -16.94 -9.21
CA LYS A 98 0.47 -16.68 -10.65
C LYS A 98 1.86 -16.56 -11.28
N ALA A 99 2.88 -16.13 -10.54
CA ALA A 99 4.22 -15.87 -11.08
C ALA A 99 4.88 -17.13 -11.65
N GLY A 100 4.54 -18.30 -11.09
CA GLY A 100 5.09 -19.59 -11.52
C GLY A 100 6.56 -19.76 -11.13
N GLU A 101 7.16 -20.84 -11.63
CA GLU A 101 8.55 -21.18 -11.36
C GLU A 101 9.49 -20.51 -12.36
N PRO A 102 10.61 -19.90 -11.93
CA PRO A 102 11.57 -19.20 -12.81
C PRO A 102 12.12 -20.04 -13.97
N ASP A 103 12.29 -21.35 -13.76
CA ASP A 103 12.86 -22.27 -14.75
C ASP A 103 11.81 -22.93 -15.65
N SER A 104 10.53 -22.56 -15.49
CA SER A 104 9.44 -23.06 -16.33
C SER A 104 9.50 -22.42 -17.73
N PRO A 105 9.24 -23.18 -18.81
CA PRO A 105 9.13 -22.62 -20.17
C PRO A 105 8.00 -21.58 -20.30
N THR A 106 7.06 -21.56 -19.36
CA THR A 106 5.97 -20.58 -19.30
C THR A 106 6.21 -19.48 -18.27
N PHE A 107 7.43 -19.34 -17.73
CA PHE A 107 7.73 -18.37 -16.68
C PHE A 107 7.37 -16.93 -17.10
N VAL A 108 7.91 -16.45 -18.22
CA VAL A 108 7.70 -15.07 -18.69
C VAL A 108 6.20 -14.72 -18.80
N PRO A 109 5.35 -15.46 -19.53
CA PRO A 109 3.94 -15.12 -19.63
C PRO A 109 3.19 -15.23 -18.28
N SER A 110 3.60 -16.12 -17.38
CA SER A 110 3.02 -16.25 -16.03
C SER A 110 3.41 -15.08 -15.13
N ALA A 111 4.69 -14.73 -15.11
CA ALA A 111 5.24 -13.59 -14.38
C ALA A 111 4.61 -12.27 -14.84
N GLN A 112 4.44 -12.05 -16.15
CA GLN A 112 3.74 -10.87 -16.68
C GLN A 112 2.29 -10.78 -16.19
N LYS A 113 1.57 -11.92 -16.17
CA LYS A 113 0.20 -11.99 -15.64
C LYS A 113 0.17 -11.69 -14.14
N ALA A 114 1.14 -12.19 -13.38
CA ALA A 114 1.26 -11.93 -11.95
C ALA A 114 1.50 -10.44 -11.66
N VAL A 115 2.47 -9.83 -12.34
CA VAL A 115 2.80 -8.40 -12.19
C VAL A 115 1.59 -7.53 -12.50
N ARG A 116 0.92 -7.76 -13.64
CA ARG A 116 -0.28 -7.00 -14.02
C ARG A 116 -1.40 -7.14 -12.99
N TYR A 117 -1.64 -8.37 -12.54
CA TYR A 117 -2.66 -8.64 -11.53
C TYR A 117 -2.39 -7.89 -10.22
N VAL A 118 -1.15 -7.96 -9.70
CA VAL A 118 -0.77 -7.25 -8.47
C VAL A 118 -0.86 -5.74 -8.66
N GLU A 119 -0.40 -5.20 -9.78
CA GLU A 119 -0.52 -3.76 -10.10
C GLU A 119 -1.98 -3.29 -10.06
N GLU A 120 -2.88 -3.97 -10.79
CA GLU A 120 -4.30 -3.60 -10.87
C GLU A 120 -4.99 -3.64 -9.49
N GLU A 121 -4.72 -4.68 -8.70
CA GLU A 121 -5.31 -4.85 -7.37
C GLU A 121 -4.77 -3.83 -6.36
N ILE A 122 -3.45 -3.57 -6.33
CA ILE A 122 -2.90 -2.56 -5.41
C ILE A 122 -3.37 -1.15 -5.79
N MET A 123 -3.44 -0.82 -7.08
CA MET A 123 -4.02 0.45 -7.53
C MET A 123 -5.49 0.58 -7.11
N THR A 124 -6.27 -0.50 -7.20
CA THR A 124 -7.67 -0.52 -6.74
C THR A 124 -7.77 -0.26 -5.24
N VAL A 125 -6.89 -0.89 -4.45
CA VAL A 125 -6.81 -0.64 -3.00
C VAL A 125 -6.42 0.82 -2.71
N TYR A 126 -5.44 1.39 -3.42
CA TYR A 126 -5.03 2.78 -3.22
C TYR A 126 -6.17 3.76 -3.51
N ASN A 127 -6.92 3.55 -4.59
CA ASN A 127 -8.10 4.36 -4.91
C ASN A 127 -9.19 4.25 -3.82
N ASN A 128 -9.34 3.08 -3.19
CA ASN A 128 -10.30 2.92 -2.09
C ASN A 128 -9.80 3.58 -0.80
N PHE A 129 -8.49 3.58 -0.54
CA PHE A 129 -7.91 4.36 0.55
C PHE A 129 -8.06 5.87 0.31
N GLU A 130 -7.90 6.36 -0.91
CA GLU A 130 -8.13 7.76 -1.28
C GLU A 130 -9.58 8.16 -1.00
N ARG A 131 -10.56 7.36 -1.42
CA ARG A 131 -11.98 7.60 -1.10
C ARG A 131 -12.25 7.61 0.40
N LEU A 132 -11.60 6.74 1.16
CA LEU A 132 -11.73 6.71 2.61
C LEU A 132 -11.11 7.95 3.25
N TRP A 133 -9.96 8.40 2.73
CA TRP A 133 -9.25 9.62 3.13
C TRP A 133 -10.12 10.86 2.94
N GLU A 134 -10.74 11.00 1.76
CA GLU A 134 -11.69 12.08 1.46
C GLU A 134 -12.92 12.02 2.36
N LYS A 135 -13.47 10.81 2.59
CA LYS A 135 -14.65 10.61 3.43
C LYS A 135 -14.41 10.97 4.89
N GLU A 136 -13.20 10.76 5.40
CA GLU A 136 -12.78 11.17 6.74
C GLU A 136 -12.47 12.68 6.84
N GLY A 137 -12.61 13.44 5.75
CA GLY A 137 -12.43 14.89 5.76
C GLY A 137 -10.98 15.34 5.96
N LYS A 138 -10.02 14.49 5.60
CA LYS A 138 -8.59 14.84 5.68
C LYS A 138 -8.31 16.00 4.72
N ALA A 139 -7.73 17.08 5.25
CA ALA A 139 -7.46 18.29 4.46
C ALA A 139 -6.22 18.16 3.56
N GLU A 140 -5.29 17.27 3.91
CA GLU A 140 -4.07 17.01 3.14
C GLU A 140 -4.36 16.15 1.90
N PRO A 141 -3.61 16.30 0.80
CA PRO A 141 -3.73 15.40 -0.35
C PRO A 141 -3.42 13.95 0.01
N PHE A 142 -4.11 13.01 -0.64
CA PHE A 142 -3.83 11.59 -0.43
C PHE A 142 -2.38 11.24 -0.85
N PRO A 143 -1.57 10.62 0.04
CA PRO A 143 -0.12 10.53 -0.16
C PRO A 143 0.34 9.29 -0.93
N LEU A 144 -0.49 8.26 -1.11
CA LEU A 144 -0.11 7.07 -1.88
C LEU A 144 -0.36 7.31 -3.36
N LYS A 145 0.65 7.08 -4.18
CA LYS A 145 0.55 7.15 -5.64
C LYS A 145 1.20 5.92 -6.25
N TRP A 146 0.54 5.32 -7.22
CA TRP A 146 1.21 4.33 -8.06
C TRP A 146 2.34 5.02 -8.84
N PRO A 147 3.55 4.44 -8.94
CA PRO A 147 4.61 5.07 -9.71
C PRO A 147 4.18 5.25 -11.17
N PRO A 148 4.60 6.34 -11.85
CA PRO A 148 4.23 6.56 -13.23
C PRO A 148 4.73 5.42 -14.11
N LYS A 149 3.94 5.07 -15.14
CA LYS A 149 4.41 4.18 -16.20
C LYS A 149 5.44 4.98 -17.02
N GLU A 150 6.68 4.51 -17.08
CA GLU A 150 7.63 4.99 -18.08
C GLU A 150 7.16 4.63 -19.50
#